data_AF-A0A8J9WLP6-F1
#
_entry.id   AF-A0A8J9WLP6-F1
#
_cell.length_a   1.000
_cell.length_b   1.000
_cell.length_c   1.000
_cell.angle_alpha   90.00
_cell.angle_beta   90.00
_cell.angle_gamma   90.00
#
_symmetry.space_group_name_H-M   'P 1'
#
loop_
_entity.id
_entity.type
_entity.pdbx_description
1 polymer ?
#
loop_
_entity_poly.entity_id
_entity_poly.type
_entity_poly.pdbx_seq_one_letter_code
_entity_poly.pdbx_strand_id
1 'polypeptide(L)'
;MATTAVQQYYVAVGSSEMKMTTLVDLLLALQANGPFGMAVLCGSRDTLDTLVSSLTTMQRTEVHYLHSDLSDDARSGVLSRFSRSLEAALHPAVQEPEEGQEPDDARGGNSNVGQADQREGGSAAAHSNGDGETGEAEGHSKATAGQDQNGVEHCCVAFWWPGNSAVLITPYQHAERPVAHVLLSTDAGMRVVESIGLPLDLALIVHYDLPTRKETYIRRLGLFARSAALKVAVYFVVAGEVAAFRTLEGFAGSAVIDVMPVHISDIFPSVRR
;
A
#
# COMPACT_ATOMS: atom_id res chain seq x y z
N MET A 1 10.41 -24.85 12.02
CA MET A 1 9.18 -24.08 11.69
C MET A 1 8.37 -24.88 10.68
N ALA A 2 7.05 -24.86 10.75
CA ALA A 2 6.22 -25.49 9.73
C ALA A 2 6.22 -24.60 8.47
N THR A 3 6.63 -25.16 7.32
CA THR A 3 6.43 -24.49 6.03
C THR A 3 4.94 -24.51 5.71
N THR A 4 4.30 -23.34 5.69
CA THR A 4 2.90 -23.21 5.25
C THR A 4 2.76 -23.73 3.83
N ALA A 5 1.95 -24.78 3.66
CA ALA A 5 1.65 -25.34 2.34
C ALA A 5 0.84 -24.33 1.52
N VAL A 6 1.09 -24.29 0.20
CA VAL A 6 0.32 -23.44 -0.70
C VAL A 6 -1.06 -24.07 -0.92
N GLN A 7 -2.11 -23.38 -0.50
CA GLN A 7 -3.48 -23.72 -0.89
C GLN A 7 -3.64 -23.41 -2.38
N GLN A 8 -4.17 -24.37 -3.13
CA GLN A 8 -4.32 -24.26 -4.58
C GLN A 8 -5.77 -24.44 -4.95
N TYR A 9 -6.31 -23.49 -5.72
CA TYR A 9 -7.68 -23.48 -6.19
C TYR A 9 -7.74 -23.25 -7.69
N TYR A 10 -8.78 -23.72 -8.37
CA TYR A 10 -9.07 -23.36 -9.75
C TYR A 10 -10.43 -22.68 -9.91
N VAL A 11 -10.50 -21.78 -10.89
CA VAL A 11 -11.73 -21.14 -11.36
C VAL A 11 -11.99 -21.61 -12.78
N ALA A 12 -13.16 -22.19 -13.02
CA ALA A 12 -13.62 -22.52 -14.36
C ALA A 12 -14.14 -21.25 -15.05
N VAL A 13 -13.54 -20.89 -16.17
CA VAL A 13 -13.85 -19.66 -16.93
C VAL A 13 -14.47 -20.04 -18.28
N GLY A 14 -15.53 -19.34 -18.71
CA GLY A 14 -16.27 -19.69 -19.93
C GLY A 14 -15.46 -19.62 -21.22
N SER A 15 -14.62 -18.58 -21.36
CA SER A 15 -13.73 -18.36 -22.51
C SER A 15 -12.45 -17.63 -22.07
N SER A 16 -11.45 -17.57 -22.95
CA SER A 16 -10.21 -16.80 -22.71
C SER A 16 -10.46 -15.30 -22.52
N GLU A 17 -11.50 -14.76 -23.14
CA GLU A 17 -11.91 -13.36 -23.04
C GLU A 17 -12.47 -13.04 -21.65
N MET A 18 -13.28 -13.95 -21.10
CA MET A 18 -13.86 -13.81 -19.75
C MET A 18 -12.83 -13.86 -18.62
N LYS A 19 -11.60 -14.33 -18.86
CA LYS A 19 -10.52 -14.34 -17.86
C LYS A 19 -10.26 -12.93 -17.29
N MET A 20 -10.43 -11.88 -18.10
CA MET A 20 -10.27 -10.49 -17.62
C MET A 20 -11.38 -10.11 -16.63
N THR A 21 -12.64 -10.38 -16.98
CA THR A 21 -13.79 -10.11 -16.11
C THR A 21 -13.65 -10.83 -14.78
N THR A 22 -13.32 -12.12 -14.79
CA THR A 22 -13.07 -12.92 -13.58
C THR A 22 -11.93 -12.39 -12.73
N LEU A 23 -10.88 -11.80 -13.33
CA LEU A 23 -9.81 -11.15 -12.57
C LEU A 23 -10.28 -9.85 -11.90
N VAL A 24 -11.05 -9.03 -12.61
CA VAL A 24 -11.62 -7.78 -12.07
C VAL A 24 -12.60 -8.06 -10.94
N ASP A 25 -13.49 -9.04 -11.11
CA ASP A 25 -14.45 -9.48 -10.08
C ASP A 25 -13.72 -9.94 -8.81
N LEU A 26 -12.65 -10.74 -8.96
CA LEU A 26 -11.79 -11.19 -7.86
C LEU A 26 -11.08 -10.00 -7.16
N LEU A 27 -10.53 -9.07 -7.92
CA LEU A 27 -9.86 -7.88 -7.38
C LEU A 27 -10.83 -6.98 -6.59
N LEU A 28 -12.02 -6.70 -7.14
CA LEU A 28 -13.05 -5.89 -6.48
C LEU A 28 -13.54 -6.54 -5.19
N ALA A 29 -13.79 -7.85 -5.22
CA ALA A 29 -14.24 -8.59 -4.05
C ALA A 29 -13.14 -8.75 -2.97
N LEU A 30 -11.85 -8.73 -3.35
CA LEU A 30 -10.74 -8.61 -2.41
C LEU A 30 -10.62 -7.19 -1.83
N GLN A 31 -10.74 -6.13 -2.65
CA GLN A 31 -10.69 -4.72 -2.20
C GLN A 31 -11.72 -4.39 -1.11
N ALA A 32 -12.87 -5.07 -1.11
CA ALA A 32 -13.90 -4.93 -0.08
C ALA A 32 -13.44 -5.38 1.32
N ASN A 33 -12.36 -6.16 1.43
CA ASN A 33 -11.85 -6.75 2.68
C ASN A 33 -10.58 -6.05 3.22
N GLY A 34 -10.16 -4.93 2.62
CA GLY A 34 -8.95 -4.18 3.03
C GLY A 34 -7.74 -4.42 2.12
N PRO A 35 -6.57 -3.85 2.46
CA PRO A 35 -5.39 -3.87 1.58
C PRO A 35 -4.83 -5.28 1.38
N PHE A 36 -4.38 -5.58 0.17
CA PHE A 36 -3.80 -6.87 -0.21
C PHE A 36 -2.77 -6.77 -1.35
N GLY A 37 -1.90 -7.77 -1.42
CA GLY A 37 -0.96 -7.98 -2.52
C GLY A 37 -1.37 -9.18 -3.38
N MET A 38 -1.33 -9.01 -4.70
CA MET A 38 -1.57 -10.06 -5.69
C MET A 38 -0.44 -10.07 -6.73
N ALA A 39 0.00 -11.24 -7.17
CA ALA A 39 0.78 -11.40 -8.40
C ALA A 39 -0.05 -12.11 -9.47
N VAL A 40 -0.05 -11.62 -10.72
CA VAL A 40 -0.80 -12.23 -11.84
C VAL A 40 0.19 -12.65 -12.92
N LEU A 41 0.10 -13.93 -13.32
CA LEU A 41 1.12 -14.60 -14.13
C LEU A 41 0.51 -15.11 -15.44
N CYS A 42 0.98 -14.54 -16.55
CA CYS A 42 0.46 -14.76 -17.90
C CYS A 42 1.53 -15.33 -18.85
N GLY A 43 1.09 -15.89 -19.99
CA GLY A 43 1.95 -16.59 -20.94
C GLY A 43 2.61 -15.71 -22.01
N SER A 44 2.10 -14.51 -22.27
CA SER A 44 2.56 -13.65 -23.38
C SER A 44 2.67 -12.17 -23.01
N ARG A 45 3.43 -11.40 -23.81
CA ARG A 45 3.55 -9.95 -23.66
C ARG A 45 2.23 -9.24 -24.02
N ASP A 46 1.54 -9.69 -25.06
CA ASP A 46 0.26 -9.12 -25.49
C ASP A 46 -0.81 -9.27 -24.39
N THR A 47 -0.83 -10.43 -23.71
CA THR A 47 -1.66 -10.67 -22.53
C THR A 47 -1.28 -9.76 -21.37
N LEU A 48 0.03 -9.58 -21.11
CA LEU A 48 0.54 -8.69 -20.07
C LEU A 48 0.13 -7.23 -20.33
N ASP A 49 0.24 -6.76 -21.56
CA ASP A 49 -0.04 -5.36 -21.91
C ASP A 49 -1.56 -5.08 -21.92
N THR A 50 -2.36 -6.09 -22.25
CA THR A 50 -3.82 -6.07 -22.04
C THR A 50 -4.15 -5.97 -20.54
N LEU A 51 -3.51 -6.78 -19.69
CA LEU A 51 -3.68 -6.74 -18.23
C LEU A 51 -3.25 -5.40 -17.62
N VAL A 52 -2.11 -4.85 -18.04
CA VAL A 52 -1.66 -3.51 -17.60
C VAL A 52 -2.70 -2.46 -18.01
N SER A 53 -3.17 -2.50 -19.26
CA SER A 53 -4.15 -1.53 -19.78
C SER A 53 -5.48 -1.57 -19.03
N SER A 54 -6.01 -2.76 -18.72
CA SER A 54 -7.27 -2.90 -18.00
C SER A 54 -7.16 -2.60 -16.50
N LEU A 55 -6.10 -3.06 -15.82
CA LEU A 55 -6.01 -2.89 -14.36
C LEU A 55 -5.52 -1.50 -13.95
N THR A 56 -4.79 -0.78 -14.80
CA THR A 56 -4.35 0.61 -14.52
C THR A 56 -5.53 1.61 -14.53
N THR A 57 -6.67 1.27 -15.11
CA THR A 57 -7.89 2.10 -15.03
C THR A 57 -8.78 1.75 -13.82
N MET A 58 -8.47 0.71 -13.06
CA MET A 58 -9.21 0.38 -11.84
C MET A 58 -8.88 1.37 -10.72
N GLN A 59 -9.93 1.84 -10.03
CA GLN A 59 -9.78 2.64 -8.83
C GLN A 59 -9.08 1.83 -7.72
N ARG A 60 -8.39 2.53 -6.81
CA ARG A 60 -7.77 1.96 -5.59
C ARG A 60 -6.81 0.78 -5.90
N THR A 61 -6.20 0.79 -7.08
CA THR A 61 -5.31 -0.27 -7.60
C THR A 61 -3.97 0.34 -8.00
N GLU A 62 -2.87 -0.22 -7.50
CA GLU A 62 -1.51 0.09 -7.98
C GLU A 62 -1.00 -1.09 -8.80
N VAL A 63 -0.53 -0.82 -10.03
CA VAL A 63 -0.07 -1.85 -10.97
C VAL A 63 1.43 -1.71 -11.22
N HIS A 64 2.15 -2.79 -10.93
CA HIS A 64 3.55 -2.98 -11.28
C HIS A 64 3.65 -4.11 -12.31
N TYR A 65 4.62 -4.07 -13.22
CA TYR A 65 4.75 -5.12 -14.24
C TYR A 65 6.21 -5.48 -14.58
N LEU A 66 6.42 -6.75 -14.94
CA LEU A 66 7.72 -7.34 -15.28
C LEU A 66 7.64 -8.11 -16.60
N HIS A 67 8.58 -7.82 -17.51
CA HIS A 67 8.70 -8.48 -18.81
C HIS A 67 10.17 -8.70 -19.19
N SER A 68 10.39 -9.41 -20.29
CA SER A 68 11.71 -9.77 -20.85
C SER A 68 12.61 -8.56 -21.10
N ASP A 69 12.03 -7.44 -21.51
CA ASP A 69 12.76 -6.35 -22.16
C ASP A 69 13.29 -5.32 -21.15
N LEU A 70 12.90 -5.45 -19.88
CA LEU A 70 13.54 -4.78 -18.75
C LEU A 70 14.89 -5.43 -18.44
N SER A 71 15.92 -4.62 -18.16
CA SER A 71 17.17 -5.10 -17.57
C SER A 71 16.94 -5.63 -16.15
N ASP A 72 17.87 -6.44 -15.64
CA ASP A 72 17.74 -7.01 -14.29
C ASP A 72 17.72 -5.93 -13.19
N ASP A 73 18.44 -4.82 -13.39
CA ASP A 73 18.35 -3.62 -12.52
C ASP A 73 16.96 -2.98 -12.57
N ALA A 74 16.37 -2.85 -13.76
CA ALA A 74 15.03 -2.28 -13.92
C ALA A 74 13.96 -3.18 -13.29
N ARG A 75 14.06 -4.51 -13.44
CA ARG A 75 13.21 -5.49 -12.74
C ARG A 75 13.37 -5.37 -11.22
N SER A 76 14.60 -5.26 -10.73
CA SER A 76 14.91 -5.05 -9.30
C SER A 76 14.29 -3.76 -8.76
N GLY A 77 14.34 -2.67 -9.55
CA GLY A 77 13.73 -1.38 -9.21
C GLY A 77 12.19 -1.36 -9.30
N VAL A 78 11.56 -2.23 -10.09
CA VAL A 78 10.10 -2.47 -10.05
C VAL A 78 9.74 -3.24 -8.78
N LEU A 79 10.42 -4.36 -8.50
CA LEU A 79 10.19 -5.18 -7.31
C LEU A 79 10.36 -4.39 -6.01
N SER A 80 11.43 -3.60 -5.89
CA SER A 80 11.70 -2.77 -4.71
C SER A 80 10.63 -1.70 -4.45
N ARG A 81 9.91 -1.25 -5.50
CA ARG A 81 8.77 -0.34 -5.35
C ARG A 81 7.50 -1.08 -4.93
N PHE A 82 7.22 -2.23 -5.56
CA PHE A 82 6.09 -3.09 -5.20
C PHE A 82 6.16 -3.53 -3.73
N SER A 83 7.32 -4.01 -3.26
CA SER A 83 7.51 -4.40 -1.85
C SER A 83 7.20 -3.26 -0.90
N ARG A 84 7.83 -2.10 -1.10
CA ARG A 84 7.66 -0.93 -0.23
C ARG A 84 6.21 -0.44 -0.17
N SER A 85 5.50 -0.46 -1.31
CA SER A 85 4.12 0.02 -1.37
C SER A 85 3.17 -0.95 -0.66
N LEU A 86 3.31 -2.26 -0.90
CA LEU A 86 2.54 -3.31 -0.24
C LEU A 86 2.78 -3.34 1.28
N GLU A 87 4.04 -3.27 1.71
CA GLU A 87 4.44 -3.19 3.11
C GLU A 87 3.78 -1.98 3.80
N ALA A 88 3.86 -0.79 3.19
CA ALA A 88 3.28 0.44 3.72
C ALA A 88 1.73 0.48 3.76
N ALA A 89 1.07 -0.40 3.00
CA ALA A 89 -0.39 -0.55 3.00
C ALA A 89 -0.89 -1.59 4.01
N LEU A 90 -0.20 -2.73 4.16
CA LEU A 90 -0.55 -3.79 5.10
C LEU A 90 -0.13 -3.48 6.56
N HIS A 91 0.97 -2.74 6.69
CA HIS A 91 1.58 -2.30 7.94
C HIS A 91 1.73 -0.77 7.92
N PRO A 92 0.62 -0.01 8.00
CA PRO A 92 0.69 1.43 8.21
C PRO A 92 1.45 1.70 9.51
N ALA A 93 2.47 2.54 9.44
CA ALA A 93 3.30 2.87 10.59
C ALA A 93 2.43 3.41 11.73
N VAL A 94 2.47 2.75 12.89
CA VAL A 94 1.83 3.24 14.10
C VAL A 94 2.56 4.52 14.49
N GLN A 95 1.85 5.64 14.48
CA GLN A 95 2.28 6.80 15.24
C GLN A 95 2.09 6.44 16.70
N GLU A 96 3.16 6.05 17.39
CA GLU A 96 3.16 6.06 18.84
C GLU A 96 2.89 7.51 19.28
N PRO A 97 1.92 7.76 20.17
CA PRO A 97 1.66 9.11 20.65
C PRO A 97 2.91 9.56 21.43
N GLU A 98 3.50 10.69 21.04
CA GLU A 98 4.62 11.27 21.80
C GLU A 98 4.15 11.49 23.25
N GLU A 99 4.84 10.88 24.20
CA GLU A 99 4.49 11.02 25.62
C GLU A 99 4.59 12.49 26.00
N GLY A 100 3.45 13.07 26.40
CA GLY A 100 3.31 14.49 26.63
C GLY A 100 4.28 14.97 27.70
N GLN A 101 5.32 15.68 27.27
CA GLN A 101 6.37 16.15 28.16
C GLN A 101 5.80 17.24 29.08
N GLU A 102 5.60 16.89 30.36
CA GLU A 102 4.94 17.75 31.35
C GLU A 102 5.68 19.11 31.47
N PRO A 103 4.96 20.24 31.54
CA PRO A 103 5.57 21.53 31.86
C PRO A 103 6.10 21.49 33.31
N ASP A 104 7.40 21.77 33.47
CA ASP A 104 8.11 21.70 34.77
C ASP A 104 7.71 22.86 35.69
N ASP A 105 6.60 22.68 36.40
CA ASP A 105 5.86 23.76 37.05
C ASP A 105 6.51 24.23 38.37
N ALA A 106 7.14 25.40 38.30
CA ALA A 106 7.34 26.35 39.39
C ALA A 106 7.89 25.83 40.74
N ARG A 107 9.21 25.60 40.83
CA ARG A 107 9.91 25.54 42.14
C ARG A 107 10.59 26.85 42.53
N GLY A 108 9.82 27.75 43.15
CA GLY A 108 10.32 29.02 43.68
C GLY A 108 11.39 28.87 44.77
N GLY A 109 12.39 29.75 44.77
CA GLY A 109 13.55 29.69 45.68
C GLY A 109 14.29 31.02 45.78
N ASN A 110 13.62 32.07 46.27
CA ASN A 110 14.19 33.41 46.37
C ASN A 110 15.03 33.57 47.66
N SER A 111 16.32 33.85 47.53
CA SER A 111 17.19 34.24 48.65
C SER A 111 18.24 35.26 48.21
N ASN A 112 18.11 36.50 48.68
CA ASN A 112 18.92 37.65 48.29
C ASN A 112 19.99 37.97 49.37
N VAL A 113 21.27 37.97 48.99
CA VAL A 113 22.40 38.46 49.81
C VAL A 113 23.40 39.10 48.85
N GLY A 114 23.93 40.29 49.17
CA GLY A 114 24.88 40.98 48.30
C GLY A 114 25.77 42.02 48.98
N GLN A 115 26.86 42.36 48.28
CA GLN A 115 27.81 43.49 48.42
C GLN A 115 28.55 43.56 47.05
N ALA A 116 28.74 44.72 46.40
CA ALA A 116 29.76 45.76 46.67
C ALA A 116 31.20 45.18 46.66
N ASP A 117 32.22 45.70 45.97
CA ASP A 117 32.40 46.96 45.19
C ASP A 117 33.78 46.90 44.44
N GLN A 118 34.26 47.77 43.52
CA GLN A 118 33.81 49.01 42.84
C GLN A 118 34.71 49.24 41.56
N ARG A 119 34.25 50.01 40.54
CA ARG A 119 35.06 50.80 39.53
C ARG A 119 35.90 50.07 38.44
N GLU A 120 36.26 50.65 37.27
CA GLU A 120 35.89 51.92 36.59
C GLU A 120 36.13 51.87 35.05
N GLY A 121 35.34 52.64 34.28
CA GLY A 121 35.65 53.10 32.90
C GLY A 121 35.27 52.17 31.71
N GLY A 122 34.66 52.65 30.62
CA GLY A 122 34.04 53.97 30.37
C GLY A 122 33.68 54.25 28.90
N SER A 123 32.88 55.32 28.68
CA SER A 123 32.64 56.06 27.42
C SER A 123 31.49 55.66 26.46
N ALA A 124 30.46 56.54 26.46
CA ALA A 124 29.76 57.14 25.30
C ALA A 124 28.62 56.44 24.51
N ALA A 125 27.47 57.15 24.50
CA ALA A 125 26.44 57.29 23.44
C ALA A 125 25.55 56.08 23.06
N ALA A 126 24.32 56.24 22.55
CA ALA A 126 23.30 57.32 22.63
C ALA A 126 21.98 56.82 21.97
N HIS A 127 20.83 57.45 22.28
CA HIS A 127 19.47 57.16 21.73
C HIS A 127 18.85 55.82 22.21
N SER A 128 17.52 55.60 22.20
CA SER A 128 16.35 56.50 22.40
C SER A 128 15.09 55.65 22.65
N ASN A 129 14.08 56.21 23.31
CA ASN A 129 12.83 55.57 23.76
C ASN A 129 12.10 54.69 22.71
N GLY A 130 11.36 53.68 23.19
CA GLY A 130 10.40 52.91 22.41
C GLY A 130 9.78 51.76 23.21
N ASP A 131 8.66 52.02 23.88
CA ASP A 131 7.90 51.01 24.64
C ASP A 131 7.23 49.97 23.71
N GLY A 132 7.07 48.74 24.19
CA GLY A 132 6.48 47.65 23.41
C GLY A 132 5.90 46.53 24.29
N GLU A 133 4.59 46.59 24.52
CA GLU A 133 3.84 45.56 25.24
C GLU A 133 3.74 44.27 24.39
N THR A 134 4.14 43.13 24.95
CA THR A 134 3.92 41.82 24.33
C THR A 134 2.50 41.33 24.63
N GLY A 135 1.52 41.88 23.90
CA GLY A 135 0.13 41.41 23.97
C GLY A 135 -0.04 40.02 23.36
N GLU A 136 -0.67 39.11 24.09
CA GLU A 136 -1.00 37.76 23.61
C GLU A 136 -2.10 37.82 22.53
N ALA A 137 -1.88 37.13 21.41
CA ALA A 137 -2.81 37.11 20.28
C ALA A 137 -3.56 35.77 20.21
N GLU A 138 -4.71 35.67 20.88
CA GLU A 138 -5.57 34.49 20.81
C GLU A 138 -6.09 34.23 19.38
N GLY A 139 -5.62 33.15 18.77
CA GLY A 139 -6.06 32.71 17.44
C GLY A 139 -7.45 32.07 17.45
N HIS A 140 -8.50 32.88 17.61
CA HIS A 140 -9.89 32.39 17.64
C HIS A 140 -10.30 31.68 16.32
N SER A 141 -10.25 30.34 16.33
CA SER A 141 -10.86 29.52 15.29
C SER A 141 -12.38 29.48 15.48
N LYS A 142 -13.15 29.82 14.44
CA LYS A 142 -14.62 29.74 14.46
C LYS A 142 -15.14 28.88 13.31
N ALA A 143 -15.45 27.63 13.59
CA ALA A 143 -16.06 26.73 12.62
C ALA A 143 -17.49 27.19 12.29
N THR A 144 -17.81 27.24 10.99
CA THR A 144 -19.17 27.46 10.50
C THR A 144 -19.52 26.35 9.54
N ALA A 145 -20.45 25.47 9.93
CA ALA A 145 -20.99 24.46 9.04
C ALA A 145 -21.82 25.13 7.94
N GLY A 146 -21.49 24.84 6.68
CA GLY A 146 -22.29 25.21 5.52
C GLY A 146 -22.71 23.95 4.77
N GLN A 147 -24.00 23.84 4.46
CA GLN A 147 -24.50 22.82 3.54
C GLN A 147 -24.41 23.33 2.10
N ASP A 148 -24.02 22.46 1.18
CA ASP A 148 -24.08 22.74 -0.25
C ASP A 148 -25.51 22.51 -0.81
N GLN A 149 -25.70 22.74 -2.10
CA GLN A 149 -27.00 22.58 -2.78
C GLN A 149 -27.46 21.10 -2.88
N ASN A 150 -26.60 20.14 -2.52
CA ASN A 150 -26.88 18.71 -2.49
C ASN A 150 -27.04 18.16 -1.05
N GLY A 151 -26.94 19.02 -0.03
CA GLY A 151 -27.08 18.66 1.38
C GLY A 151 -25.82 18.08 2.04
N VAL A 152 -24.65 18.21 1.42
CA VAL A 152 -23.37 17.78 2.01
C VAL A 152 -22.90 18.83 3.02
N GLU A 153 -22.66 18.40 4.26
CA GLU A 153 -22.11 19.26 5.31
C GLU A 153 -20.59 19.44 5.12
N HIS A 154 -20.16 20.67 4.85
CA HIS A 154 -18.75 21.02 4.76
C HIS A 154 -18.30 21.82 5.98
N CYS A 155 -17.32 21.28 6.71
CA CYS A 155 -16.68 21.95 7.84
C CYS A 155 -15.50 22.81 7.33
N CYS A 156 -15.76 24.09 7.08
CA CYS A 156 -14.75 25.04 6.63
C CYS A 156 -14.06 25.72 7.81
N VAL A 157 -12.75 25.51 7.96
CA VAL A 157 -11.91 26.19 8.97
C VAL A 157 -11.17 27.35 8.31
N ALA A 158 -11.67 28.57 8.48
CA ALA A 158 -11.06 29.77 7.93
C ALA A 158 -10.12 30.43 8.95
N PHE A 159 -8.81 30.34 8.73
CA PHE A 159 -7.82 31.12 9.45
C PHE A 159 -7.66 32.51 8.81
N TRP A 160 -7.85 33.57 9.59
CA TRP A 160 -7.71 34.95 9.16
C TRP A 160 -6.46 35.58 9.78
N TRP A 161 -5.42 35.80 8.98
CA TRP A 161 -4.27 36.62 9.38
C TRP A 161 -4.35 38.01 8.72
N PRO A 162 -4.07 39.12 9.44
CA PRO A 162 -4.07 40.45 8.83
C PRO A 162 -2.90 40.60 7.85
N GLY A 163 -3.20 40.91 6.58
CA GLY A 163 -2.22 41.41 5.61
C GLY A 163 -2.09 40.62 4.30
N ASN A 164 -2.53 39.37 4.23
CA ASN A 164 -2.47 38.55 3.02
C ASN A 164 -3.87 38.23 2.46
N SER A 165 -3.96 38.06 1.15
CA SER A 165 -5.18 37.58 0.46
C SER A 165 -5.63 36.24 1.03
N ALA A 166 -6.95 36.08 1.22
CA ALA A 166 -7.54 34.86 1.75
C ALA A 166 -7.18 33.64 0.90
N VAL A 167 -6.31 32.77 1.42
CA VAL A 167 -5.98 31.50 0.80
C VAL A 167 -7.15 30.55 1.06
N LEU A 168 -7.95 30.29 0.03
CA LEU A 168 -8.87 29.17 0.03
C LEU A 168 -8.05 27.88 0.02
N ILE A 169 -7.75 27.36 1.21
CA ILE A 169 -7.32 25.98 1.39
C ILE A 169 -8.51 25.12 0.99
N THR A 170 -8.52 24.66 -0.26
CA THR A 170 -9.39 23.56 -0.65
C THR A 170 -9.05 22.37 0.24
N PRO A 171 -10.04 21.63 0.78
CA PRO A 171 -9.75 20.47 1.58
C PRO A 171 -8.89 19.51 0.76
N TYR A 172 -7.71 19.16 1.28
CA TYR A 172 -6.76 18.26 0.65
C TYR A 172 -7.51 16.98 0.28
N GLN A 173 -7.75 16.77 -1.02
CA GLN A 173 -8.50 15.62 -1.48
C GLN A 173 -7.75 14.38 -1.00
N HIS A 174 -8.40 13.61 -0.14
CA HIS A 174 -7.86 12.38 0.40
C HIS A 174 -7.79 11.38 -0.76
N ALA A 175 -6.69 11.42 -1.51
CA ALA A 175 -6.41 10.47 -2.58
C ALA A 175 -6.42 9.08 -1.95
N GLU A 176 -7.49 8.33 -2.19
CA GLU A 176 -7.70 7.05 -1.53
C GLU A 176 -6.51 6.14 -1.82
N ARG A 177 -5.80 5.73 -0.76
CA ARG A 177 -4.63 4.88 -0.92
C ARG A 177 -5.03 3.61 -1.67
N PRO A 178 -4.17 3.10 -2.57
CA PRO A 178 -4.42 1.82 -3.21
C PRO A 178 -4.65 0.73 -2.15
N VAL A 179 -5.57 -0.17 -2.48
CA VAL A 179 -5.99 -1.30 -1.66
C VAL A 179 -5.55 -2.60 -2.34
N ALA A 180 -5.59 -2.65 -3.67
CA ALA A 180 -4.99 -3.72 -4.45
C ALA A 180 -3.60 -3.29 -4.93
N HIS A 181 -2.54 -3.95 -4.48
CA HIS A 181 -1.21 -3.83 -5.10
C HIS A 181 -0.96 -5.07 -5.97
N VAL A 182 -0.82 -4.86 -7.27
CA VAL A 182 -0.82 -5.94 -8.27
C VAL A 182 0.49 -5.99 -9.04
N LEU A 183 1.19 -7.12 -8.96
CA LEU A 183 2.40 -7.40 -9.75
C LEU A 183 2.08 -8.31 -10.93
N LEU A 184 2.08 -7.76 -12.14
CA LEU A 184 1.83 -8.49 -13.39
C LEU A 184 3.15 -9.00 -13.99
N SER A 185 3.21 -10.25 -14.47
CA SER A 185 4.41 -10.71 -15.18
C SER A 185 4.18 -11.84 -16.17
N THR A 186 5.07 -11.90 -17.17
CA THR A 186 5.36 -13.13 -17.91
C THR A 186 6.43 -13.96 -17.19
N ASP A 187 6.53 -15.26 -17.50
CA ASP A 187 7.56 -16.14 -16.92
C ASP A 187 9.01 -15.67 -17.19
N ALA A 188 9.23 -14.89 -18.25
CA ALA A 188 10.53 -14.30 -18.56
C ALA A 188 10.89 -13.11 -17.64
N GLY A 189 9.90 -12.33 -17.19
CA GLY A 189 10.10 -11.20 -16.27
C GLY A 189 10.50 -11.65 -14.85
N MET A 190 10.06 -12.84 -14.43
CA MET A 190 10.26 -13.33 -13.06
C MET A 190 11.66 -13.87 -12.75
N ARG A 191 12.62 -13.84 -13.69
CA ARG A 191 13.98 -14.38 -13.46
C ARG A 191 14.71 -13.74 -12.27
N VAL A 192 14.59 -12.42 -12.10
CA VAL A 192 15.22 -11.68 -10.98
C VAL A 192 14.57 -12.02 -9.64
N VAL A 193 13.30 -12.44 -9.66
CA VAL A 193 12.52 -12.78 -8.48
C VAL A 193 13.03 -14.06 -7.81
N GLU A 194 13.70 -14.95 -8.53
CA GLU A 194 14.36 -16.12 -7.93
C GLU A 194 15.57 -15.74 -7.07
N SER A 195 16.17 -14.57 -7.32
CA SER A 195 17.33 -14.05 -6.57
C SER A 195 16.92 -13.10 -5.44
N ILE A 196 16.02 -12.17 -5.72
CA ILE A 196 15.58 -11.14 -4.76
C ILE A 196 14.38 -11.60 -3.92
N GLY A 197 13.51 -12.44 -4.48
CA GLY A 197 12.24 -12.84 -3.89
C GLY A 197 11.12 -11.80 -4.06
N LEU A 198 9.91 -12.19 -3.66
CA LEU A 198 8.74 -11.31 -3.50
C LEU A 198 8.58 -10.87 -2.04
N PRO A 199 7.70 -9.89 -1.74
CA PRO A 199 7.44 -9.42 -0.38
C PRO A 199 7.00 -10.55 0.55
N LEU A 200 7.30 -10.43 1.85
CA LEU A 200 6.95 -11.44 2.84
C LEU A 200 5.43 -11.63 2.98
N ASP A 201 4.69 -10.57 2.67
CA ASP A 201 3.24 -10.46 2.88
C ASP A 201 2.43 -10.63 1.59
N LEU A 202 3.08 -11.02 0.48
CA LEU A 202 2.36 -11.48 -0.70
C LEU A 202 1.66 -12.80 -0.37
N ALA A 203 0.33 -12.77 -0.42
CA ALA A 203 -0.53 -13.90 -0.06
C ALA A 203 -1.22 -14.60 -1.24
N LEU A 204 -1.36 -13.92 -2.39
CA LEU A 204 -2.13 -14.40 -3.54
C LEU A 204 -1.33 -14.39 -4.86
N ILE A 205 -1.37 -15.50 -5.58
CA ILE A 205 -0.88 -15.62 -6.96
C ILE A 205 -2.03 -16.10 -7.85
N VAL A 206 -2.32 -15.36 -8.92
CA VAL A 206 -3.28 -15.77 -9.96
C VAL A 206 -2.52 -16.21 -11.20
N HIS A 207 -2.61 -17.49 -11.53
CA HIS A 207 -2.19 -18.01 -12.83
C HIS A 207 -3.30 -17.72 -13.85
N TYR A 208 -3.17 -16.58 -14.52
CA TYR A 208 -4.07 -16.18 -15.60
C TYR A 208 -4.00 -17.19 -16.76
N ASP A 209 -2.79 -17.65 -17.08
CA ASP A 209 -2.56 -18.76 -18.01
C ASP A 209 -1.90 -19.94 -17.29
N LEU A 210 -2.32 -21.17 -17.61
CA LEU A 210 -1.82 -22.37 -16.96
C LEU A 210 -0.34 -22.61 -17.30
N PRO A 211 0.51 -22.95 -16.32
CA PRO A 211 1.94 -23.17 -16.58
C PRO A 211 2.12 -24.51 -17.30
N THR A 212 2.49 -24.45 -18.58
CA THR A 212 2.56 -25.62 -19.49
C THR A 212 3.71 -26.60 -19.24
N ARG A 213 4.59 -26.30 -18.25
CA ARG A 213 5.77 -27.11 -17.91
C ARG A 213 5.95 -27.18 -16.39
N LYS A 214 6.44 -28.32 -15.90
CA LYS A 214 6.70 -28.54 -14.47
C LYS A 214 7.68 -27.51 -13.88
N GLU A 215 8.71 -27.12 -14.62
CA GLU A 215 9.64 -26.06 -14.21
C GLU A 215 8.90 -24.72 -13.99
N THR A 216 8.05 -24.33 -14.94
CA THR A 216 7.23 -23.12 -14.84
C THR A 216 6.28 -23.17 -13.64
N TYR A 217 5.64 -24.31 -13.38
CA TYR A 217 4.79 -24.50 -12.20
C TYR A 217 5.58 -24.31 -10.90
N ILE A 218 6.75 -24.97 -10.76
CA ILE A 218 7.62 -24.86 -9.58
C ILE A 218 8.13 -23.43 -9.41
N ARG A 219 8.58 -22.78 -10.50
CA ARG A 219 9.06 -21.39 -10.54
C ARG A 219 7.98 -20.41 -10.05
N ARG A 220 6.75 -20.56 -10.52
CA ARG A 220 5.61 -19.70 -10.13
C ARG A 220 5.13 -19.93 -8.69
N LEU A 221 5.19 -21.16 -8.16
CA LEU A 221 4.91 -21.38 -6.72
C LEU A 221 6.09 -21.01 -5.82
N GLY A 222 7.33 -21.10 -6.32
CA GLY A 222 8.56 -20.67 -5.63
C GLY A 222 8.59 -19.17 -5.28
N LEU A 223 7.72 -18.37 -5.90
CA LEU A 223 7.45 -16.99 -5.52
C LEU A 223 7.01 -16.85 -4.05
N PHE A 224 6.32 -17.85 -3.50
CA PHE A 224 5.95 -17.92 -2.08
C PHE A 224 7.07 -18.45 -1.16
N ALA A 225 8.28 -18.72 -1.65
CA ALA A 225 9.34 -19.33 -0.85
C ALA A 225 9.76 -18.47 0.36
N ARG A 226 9.75 -17.13 0.20
CA ARG A 226 10.04 -16.17 1.28
C ARG A 226 8.81 -15.74 2.08
N SER A 227 7.60 -15.88 1.51
CA SER A 227 6.37 -15.38 2.13
C SER A 227 6.12 -16.05 3.49
N ALA A 228 5.71 -15.27 4.48
CA ALA A 228 5.31 -15.74 5.81
C ALA A 228 3.78 -15.79 5.99
N ALA A 229 3.05 -15.16 5.06
CA ALA A 229 1.59 -15.10 5.04
C ALA A 229 0.93 -16.47 4.71
N LEU A 230 -0.41 -16.47 4.68
CA LEU A 230 -1.16 -17.50 3.95
C LEU A 230 -0.77 -17.47 2.47
N LYS A 231 -0.74 -18.64 1.83
CA LYS A 231 -0.23 -18.82 0.47
C LYS A 231 -1.31 -19.43 -0.39
N VAL A 232 -1.89 -18.63 -1.27
CA VAL A 232 -3.02 -19.00 -2.12
C VAL A 232 -2.62 -18.87 -3.58
N ALA A 233 -2.70 -19.96 -4.34
CA ALA A 233 -2.55 -19.94 -5.79
C ALA A 233 -3.89 -20.27 -6.46
N VAL A 234 -4.33 -19.40 -7.37
CA VAL A 234 -5.58 -19.54 -8.12
C VAL A 234 -5.28 -19.76 -9.60
N TYR A 235 -5.83 -20.81 -10.20
CA TYR A 235 -5.65 -21.17 -11.61
C TYR A 235 -6.90 -20.86 -12.42
N PHE A 236 -6.78 -20.02 -13.46
CA PHE A 236 -7.89 -19.81 -14.41
C PHE A 236 -7.84 -20.88 -15.50
N VAL A 237 -8.91 -21.68 -15.58
CA VAL A 237 -9.03 -22.82 -16.50
C VAL A 237 -10.21 -22.57 -17.43
N VAL A 238 -9.98 -22.35 -18.72
CA VAL A 238 -11.10 -22.29 -19.69
C VAL A 238 -11.55 -23.70 -20.10
N ALA A 239 -12.76 -23.81 -20.65
CA ALA A 239 -13.33 -25.10 -21.09
C ALA A 239 -12.44 -25.89 -22.08
N GLY A 240 -11.61 -25.21 -22.87
CA GLY A 240 -10.61 -25.84 -23.75
C GLY A 240 -9.29 -26.26 -23.08
N GLU A 241 -8.99 -25.76 -21.89
CA GLU A 241 -7.72 -25.99 -21.18
C GLU A 241 -7.71 -27.25 -20.29
N VAL A 242 -8.81 -28.03 -20.23
CA VAL A 242 -8.97 -29.17 -19.31
C VAL A 242 -7.81 -30.19 -19.40
N ALA A 243 -7.30 -30.48 -20.60
CA ALA A 243 -6.14 -31.39 -20.76
C ALA A 243 -4.83 -30.79 -20.21
N ALA A 244 -4.64 -29.47 -20.34
CA ALA A 244 -3.52 -28.77 -19.72
C ALA A 244 -3.67 -28.72 -18.19
N PHE A 245 -4.90 -28.59 -17.67
CA PHE A 245 -5.18 -28.66 -16.24
C PHE A 245 -4.89 -30.06 -15.65
N ARG A 246 -5.28 -31.15 -16.33
CA ARG A 246 -4.89 -32.51 -15.91
C ARG A 246 -3.37 -32.74 -15.94
N THR A 247 -2.67 -32.04 -16.84
CA THR A 247 -1.19 -32.04 -16.87
C THR A 247 -0.60 -31.25 -15.70
N LEU A 248 -1.24 -30.13 -15.30
CA LEU A 248 -0.88 -29.31 -14.15
C LEU A 248 -1.04 -30.06 -12.81
N GLU A 249 -2.14 -30.81 -12.62
CA GLU A 249 -2.31 -31.69 -11.46
C GLU A 249 -1.15 -32.70 -11.36
N GLY A 250 -0.70 -33.25 -12.49
CA GLY A 250 0.50 -34.10 -12.58
C GLY A 250 1.82 -33.39 -12.24
N PHE A 251 1.88 -32.05 -12.29
CA PHE A 251 3.01 -31.28 -11.80
C PHE A 251 2.94 -31.06 -10.28
N ALA A 252 1.74 -30.86 -9.73
CA ALA A 252 1.45 -30.71 -8.30
C ALA A 252 1.66 -32.00 -7.49
N GLY A 253 1.46 -33.17 -8.13
CA GLY A 253 1.81 -34.48 -7.57
C GLY A 253 0.86 -34.92 -6.46
N SER A 254 1.22 -34.64 -5.21
CA SER A 254 0.38 -34.95 -4.03
C SER A 254 -0.36 -33.72 -3.47
N ALA A 255 -0.11 -32.53 -4.01
CA ALA A 255 -0.84 -31.33 -3.63
C ALA A 255 -2.15 -31.23 -4.42
N VAL A 256 -3.27 -31.08 -3.71
CA VAL A 256 -4.62 -30.97 -4.30
C VAL A 256 -4.82 -29.55 -4.86
N ILE A 257 -5.58 -29.45 -5.96
CA ILE A 257 -6.06 -28.18 -6.53
C ILE A 257 -7.59 -28.23 -6.51
N ASP A 258 -8.20 -27.59 -5.52
CA ASP A 258 -9.65 -27.65 -5.29
C ASP A 258 -10.44 -26.65 -6.15
N VAL A 259 -11.76 -26.76 -6.21
CA VAL A 259 -12.61 -25.70 -6.76
C VAL A 259 -12.52 -24.48 -5.85
N MET A 260 -12.35 -23.28 -6.42
CA MET A 260 -12.34 -22.04 -5.62
C MET A 260 -13.67 -21.85 -4.86
N PRO A 261 -13.65 -21.63 -3.53
CA PRO A 261 -14.85 -21.32 -2.74
C PRO A 261 -15.63 -20.09 -3.24
N VAL A 262 -16.94 -20.10 -3.01
CA VAL A 262 -17.85 -18.99 -3.35
C VAL A 262 -17.60 -17.75 -2.49
N HIS A 263 -17.07 -17.91 -1.27
CA HIS A 263 -16.76 -16.82 -0.35
C HIS A 263 -15.25 -16.67 -0.18
N ILE A 264 -14.74 -15.46 -0.44
CA ILE A 264 -13.32 -15.11 -0.27
C ILE A 264 -12.84 -15.29 1.17
N SER A 265 -13.72 -15.14 2.16
CA SER A 265 -13.43 -15.40 3.58
C SER A 265 -13.00 -16.84 3.87
N ASP A 266 -13.42 -17.81 3.06
CA ASP A 266 -13.03 -19.22 3.20
C ASP A 266 -11.60 -19.47 2.67
N ILE A 267 -11.13 -18.60 1.78
CA ILE A 267 -9.81 -18.63 1.15
C ILE A 267 -8.79 -17.83 2.00
N PHE A 268 -9.24 -16.75 2.63
CA PHE A 268 -8.43 -15.89 3.49
C PHE A 268 -9.01 -15.76 4.92
N PRO A 269 -9.08 -16.87 5.70
CA PRO A 269 -9.70 -16.85 7.04
C PRO A 269 -9.03 -15.87 8.03
N SER A 270 -7.77 -15.50 7.78
CA SER A 270 -7.01 -14.55 8.61
C SER A 270 -7.30 -13.06 8.36
N VAL A 271 -8.18 -12.70 7.41
CA VAL A 271 -8.46 -11.28 7.09
C VAL A 271 -9.40 -10.60 8.10
N ARG A 272 -9.89 -11.35 9.10
CA ARG A 272 -10.45 -10.76 10.33
C ARG A 272 -9.31 -10.22 11.22
N ARG A 273 -9.05 -8.91 11.13
CA ARG A 273 -8.57 -8.11 12.26
C ARG A 273 -9.78 -7.59 13.04
#